data_AF-A2EEQ4-F1
#
_entry.id   AF-A2EEQ4-F1
#
_cell.length_a   1.000
_cell.length_b   1.000
_cell.length_c   1.000
_cell.angle_alpha   90.00
_cell.angle_beta   90.00
_cell.angle_gamma   90.00
#
_symmetry.space_group_name_H-M   'P 1'
#
loop_
_entity.id
_entity.type
_entity.pdbx_description
1 polymer ?
#
loop_
_entity_poly.entity_id
_entity_poly.type
_entity_poly.pdbx_seq_one_letter_code
_entity_poly.pdbx_strand_id
1 'polypeptide(L)'
;MDQTNDMVKSFIYSASFNMPSLCKYFIEQSPDILTKYGDEALQNAAKYGCLETAKFLLSKGAKFTENRHSSLELAVKSGNIEVVDLFLNKGAVLSKRISKECLYLAIKNYQKDMVQFLFSHGVEISNGNRDDESSLQSAAFRSTPEIVELILSHKPDIYAFGPNNRDALGFARKFKRYDNMNAIISYQAELYDKTRSYSKRKLFLELSIIFIATALIIYYYNNFIM
;
A
#
# COMPACT_ATOMS: atom_id res chain seq x y z
N MET A 1 8.06 28.46 -31.06
CA MET A 1 7.49 27.55 -30.03
C MET A 1 7.28 26.21 -30.71
N ASP A 2 7.86 25.14 -30.16
CA ASP A 2 7.81 23.80 -30.75
C ASP A 2 6.41 23.20 -30.54
N GLN A 3 5.52 23.39 -31.52
CA GLN A 3 4.12 22.96 -31.48
C GLN A 3 3.96 21.46 -31.22
N THR A 4 4.98 20.66 -31.59
CA THR A 4 5.05 19.22 -31.37
C THR A 4 5.04 18.89 -29.87
N ASN A 5 5.76 19.69 -29.06
CA ASN A 5 5.84 19.49 -27.61
C ASN A 5 4.53 19.87 -26.90
N ASP A 6 3.84 20.91 -27.40
CA ASP A 6 2.55 21.34 -26.83
C ASP A 6 1.42 20.37 -27.14
N MET A 7 1.40 19.77 -28.34
CA MET A 7 0.45 18.71 -28.70
C MET A 7 0.62 17.48 -27.82
N VAL A 8 1.86 17.00 -27.65
CA VAL A 8 2.17 15.82 -26.83
C VAL A 8 1.73 16.03 -25.38
N LYS A 9 2.08 17.17 -24.78
CA LYS A 9 1.60 17.52 -23.43
C LYS A 9 0.08 17.56 -23.35
N SER A 10 -0.57 18.19 -24.32
CA SER A 10 -2.03 18.30 -24.34
C SER A 10 -2.71 16.93 -24.43
N PHE A 11 -2.17 16.00 -25.22
CA PHE A 11 -2.62 14.62 -25.27
C PHE A 11 -2.44 13.91 -23.93
N ILE A 12 -1.25 13.98 -23.32
CA ILE A 12 -0.99 13.35 -22.03
C ILE A 12 -1.94 13.89 -20.94
N TYR A 13 -2.11 15.22 -20.87
CA TYR A 13 -3.01 15.86 -19.91
C TYR A 13 -4.49 15.57 -20.19
N SER A 14 -4.87 15.35 -21.46
CA SER A 14 -6.25 14.98 -21.78
C SER A 14 -6.71 13.72 -21.05
N ALA A 15 -5.78 12.81 -20.76
CA ALA A 15 -6.05 11.57 -20.07
C ALA A 15 -6.49 11.75 -18.60
N SER A 16 -6.30 12.95 -18.04
CA SER A 16 -6.64 13.30 -16.65
C SER A 16 -8.10 13.70 -16.44
N PHE A 17 -8.91 13.85 -17.49
CA PHE A 17 -10.26 14.42 -17.39
C PHE A 17 -11.40 13.39 -17.50
N ASN A 18 -11.09 12.09 -17.57
CA ASN A 18 -12.06 11.02 -17.83
C ASN A 18 -12.98 11.29 -19.06
N MET A 19 -12.42 11.96 -20.07
CA MET A 19 -13.09 12.32 -21.32
C MET A 19 -12.40 11.63 -22.51
N PRO A 20 -12.80 10.41 -22.88
CA PRO A 20 -12.19 9.66 -24.00
C PRO A 20 -12.19 10.41 -25.33
N SER A 21 -13.19 11.26 -25.56
CA SER A 21 -13.31 12.09 -26.76
C SER A 21 -12.13 13.06 -26.94
N LEU A 22 -11.55 13.56 -25.84
CA LEU A 22 -10.41 14.47 -25.91
C LEU A 22 -9.14 13.72 -26.33
N CYS A 23 -8.90 12.53 -25.77
CA CYS A 23 -7.81 11.67 -26.24
C CYS A 23 -8.00 11.26 -27.70
N LYS A 24 -9.24 10.93 -28.10
CA LYS A 24 -9.59 10.59 -29.49
C LYS A 24 -9.21 11.71 -30.45
N TYR A 25 -9.56 12.95 -30.13
CA TYR A 25 -9.22 14.11 -30.95
C TYR A 25 -7.71 14.18 -31.22
N PHE A 26 -6.86 14.06 -30.19
CA PHE A 26 -5.41 14.11 -30.37
C PHE A 26 -4.85 12.93 -31.17
N ILE A 27 -5.38 11.72 -30.97
CA ILE A 27 -4.99 10.53 -31.74
C ILE A 27 -5.33 10.70 -33.23
N GLU A 28 -6.46 11.35 -33.55
CA GLU A 28 -6.84 11.64 -34.94
C GLU A 28 -5.92 12.71 -35.58
N GLN A 29 -5.41 13.66 -34.80
CA GLN A 29 -4.45 14.68 -35.29
C GLN A 29 -3.03 14.13 -35.48
N SER A 30 -2.61 13.16 -34.66
CA SER A 30 -1.29 12.51 -34.73
C SER A 30 -1.43 11.02 -34.41
N PRO A 31 -1.60 10.15 -35.43
CA PRO A 31 -1.81 8.72 -35.22
C PRO A 31 -0.67 8.01 -34.46
N ASP A 32 0.55 8.54 -34.51
CA ASP A 32 1.73 8.03 -33.81
C ASP A 32 1.86 8.52 -32.36
N ILE A 33 1.02 9.46 -31.92
CA ILE A 33 1.08 9.99 -30.55
C ILE A 33 0.80 8.89 -29.51
N LEU A 34 -0.10 7.96 -29.83
CA LEU A 34 -0.46 6.87 -28.94
C LEU A 34 0.65 5.84 -28.82
N THR A 35 1.37 5.55 -29.92
CA THR A 35 2.44 4.55 -29.90
C THR A 35 3.66 5.05 -29.13
N LYS A 36 3.88 6.37 -29.11
CA LYS A 36 5.01 6.99 -28.42
C LYS A 36 4.70 7.39 -26.97
N TYR A 37 3.49 7.86 -26.69
CA TYR A 37 3.12 8.49 -25.41
C TYR A 37 1.91 7.85 -24.73
N GLY A 38 1.48 6.68 -25.20
CA GLY A 38 0.30 5.98 -24.69
C GLY A 38 0.44 5.54 -23.24
N ASP A 39 1.63 5.16 -22.79
CA ASP A 39 1.86 4.79 -21.38
C ASP A 39 1.80 6.02 -20.46
N GLU A 40 2.35 7.16 -20.86
CA GLU A 40 2.25 8.42 -20.10
C GLU A 40 0.80 8.92 -20.00
N ALA A 41 0.01 8.73 -21.05
CA ALA A 41 -1.42 8.97 -21.02
C ALA A 41 -2.13 8.00 -20.05
N LEU A 42 -1.79 6.69 -20.07
CA LEU A 42 -2.31 5.72 -19.10
C LEU A 42 -1.91 6.06 -17.66
N GLN A 43 -0.68 6.50 -17.42
CA GLN A 43 -0.19 6.94 -16.12
C GLN A 43 -1.02 8.13 -15.58
N ASN A 44 -1.38 9.09 -16.44
CA ASN A 44 -2.26 10.19 -16.05
C ASN A 44 -3.68 9.70 -15.75
N ALA A 45 -4.25 8.87 -16.63
CA ALA A 45 -5.57 8.29 -16.38
C ALA A 45 -5.59 7.51 -15.04
N ALA A 46 -4.54 6.76 -14.74
CA ALA A 46 -4.36 6.01 -13.50
C ALA A 46 -4.29 6.90 -12.25
N LYS A 47 -3.43 7.93 -12.32
CA LYS A 47 -3.22 8.90 -11.25
C LYS A 47 -4.51 9.61 -10.85
N TYR A 48 -5.39 9.89 -11.82
CA TYR A 48 -6.65 10.60 -11.62
C TYR A 48 -7.89 9.68 -11.61
N GLY A 49 -7.72 8.35 -11.65
CA GLY A 49 -8.83 7.40 -11.61
C GLY A 49 -9.78 7.46 -12.82
N CYS A 50 -9.29 7.90 -13.98
CA CYS A 50 -10.07 8.09 -15.20
C CYS A 50 -10.32 6.77 -15.94
N LEU A 51 -11.24 5.95 -15.42
CA LEU A 51 -11.54 4.61 -15.91
C LEU A 51 -11.92 4.57 -17.40
N GLU A 52 -12.81 5.46 -17.85
CA GLU A 52 -13.30 5.43 -19.23
C GLU A 52 -12.21 5.83 -20.22
N THR A 53 -11.37 6.80 -19.84
CA THR A 53 -10.20 7.15 -20.64
C THR A 53 -9.18 6.03 -20.68
N ALA A 54 -8.90 5.37 -19.56
CA ALA A 54 -8.03 4.21 -19.50
C ALA A 54 -8.54 3.06 -20.41
N LYS A 55 -9.83 2.73 -20.35
CA LYS A 55 -10.47 1.74 -21.24
C LYS A 55 -10.28 2.12 -22.70
N PHE A 56 -10.53 3.39 -23.04
CA PHE A 56 -10.38 3.88 -24.40
C PHE A 56 -8.94 3.77 -24.90
N LEU A 57 -7.96 4.25 -24.14
CA LEU A 57 -6.54 4.19 -24.52
C LEU A 57 -6.08 2.75 -24.72
N LEU A 58 -6.45 1.83 -23.82
CA LEU A 58 -6.15 0.40 -23.95
C LEU A 58 -6.83 -0.22 -25.17
N SER A 59 -8.08 0.16 -25.47
CA SER A 59 -8.80 -0.31 -26.67
C SER A 59 -8.16 0.14 -27.98
N LYS A 60 -7.40 1.24 -27.94
CA LYS A 60 -6.65 1.77 -29.09
C LYS A 60 -5.21 1.24 -29.18
N GLY A 61 -4.80 0.38 -28.25
CA GLY A 61 -3.50 -0.29 -28.27
C GLY A 61 -2.41 0.41 -27.47
N ALA A 62 -2.75 1.30 -26.52
CA ALA A 62 -1.79 1.74 -25.51
C ALA A 62 -1.22 0.53 -24.76
N LYS A 63 0.07 0.55 -24.46
CA LYS A 63 0.79 -0.54 -23.79
C LYS A 63 1.33 -0.07 -22.45
N PHE A 64 1.37 -0.97 -21.48
CA PHE A 64 2.03 -0.73 -20.21
C PHE A 64 3.55 -0.78 -20.37
N THR A 65 4.27 0.09 -19.66
CA THR A 65 5.72 -0.04 -19.50
C THR A 65 6.11 -0.30 -18.05
N GLU A 66 7.12 -1.14 -17.84
CA GLU A 66 7.72 -1.38 -16.53
C GLU A 66 8.79 -0.32 -16.24
N ASN A 67 8.36 0.90 -15.95
CA ASN A 67 9.25 1.97 -15.51
C ASN A 67 9.14 2.18 -13.98
N ARG A 68 9.88 3.16 -13.42
CA ARG A 68 9.88 3.46 -11.97
C ARG A 68 8.53 3.96 -11.43
N HIS A 69 7.59 4.32 -12.30
CA HIS A 69 6.25 4.82 -11.98
C HIS A 69 5.23 4.15 -12.89
N SER A 70 5.08 2.83 -12.73
CA SER A 70 4.17 2.08 -13.59
C SER A 70 2.74 2.62 -13.46
N SER A 71 1.97 2.57 -14.55
CA SER A 71 0.55 2.94 -14.54
C SER A 71 -0.21 2.25 -13.39
N LEU A 72 0.17 1.01 -13.04
CA LEU A 72 -0.42 0.26 -11.94
C LEU A 72 -0.11 0.87 -10.56
N GLU A 73 1.14 1.27 -10.30
CA GLU A 73 1.54 1.93 -9.04
C GLU A 73 0.76 3.25 -8.85
N LEU A 74 0.54 4.01 -9.92
CA LEU A 74 -0.23 5.26 -9.87
C LEU A 74 -1.72 5.02 -9.62
N ALA A 75 -2.30 3.97 -10.20
CA ALA A 75 -3.68 3.55 -9.92
C ALA A 75 -3.87 3.10 -8.47
N VAL A 76 -2.91 2.34 -7.93
CA VAL A 76 -2.92 1.95 -6.52
C VAL A 76 -2.79 3.19 -5.63
N LYS A 77 -1.84 4.08 -5.94
CA LYS A 77 -1.66 5.33 -5.18
C LYS A 77 -2.93 6.19 -5.16
N SER A 78 -3.69 6.24 -6.26
CA SER A 78 -4.97 6.97 -6.32
C SER A 78 -6.11 6.26 -5.58
N GLY A 79 -5.95 4.97 -5.26
CA GLY A 79 -6.95 4.15 -4.54
C GLY A 79 -8.08 3.66 -5.43
N ASN A 80 -7.96 3.81 -6.75
CA ASN A 80 -9.01 3.43 -7.69
C ASN A 80 -8.90 1.95 -8.07
N ILE A 81 -9.59 1.08 -7.31
CA ILE A 81 -9.60 -0.37 -7.51
C ILE A 81 -10.07 -0.76 -8.92
N GLU A 82 -11.06 -0.06 -9.48
CA GLU A 82 -11.58 -0.37 -10.82
C GLU A 82 -10.52 -0.17 -11.91
N VAL A 83 -9.69 0.87 -11.79
CA VAL A 83 -8.57 1.09 -12.72
C VAL A 83 -7.46 0.05 -12.52
N VAL A 84 -7.16 -0.31 -11.26
CA VAL A 84 -6.19 -1.39 -10.97
C VAL A 84 -6.67 -2.71 -11.59
N ASP A 85 -7.93 -3.07 -11.37
CA ASP A 85 -8.55 -4.28 -11.91
C ASP A 85 -8.55 -4.28 -13.45
N LEU A 86 -8.94 -3.17 -14.07
CA LEU A 86 -8.85 -3.00 -15.52
C LEU A 86 -7.43 -3.27 -16.03
N PHE A 87 -6.41 -2.71 -15.38
CA PHE A 87 -5.02 -2.85 -15.82
C PHE A 87 -4.53 -4.29 -15.70
N LEU A 88 -4.80 -4.96 -14.59
CA LEU A 88 -4.47 -6.38 -14.42
C LEU A 88 -5.17 -7.24 -15.48
N ASN A 89 -6.46 -7.01 -15.72
CA ASN A 89 -7.23 -7.70 -16.76
C ASN A 89 -6.77 -7.40 -18.20
N LYS A 90 -6.03 -6.30 -18.40
CA LYS A 90 -5.43 -5.93 -19.69
C LYS A 90 -3.94 -6.27 -19.80
N GLY A 91 -3.42 -7.06 -18.87
CA GLY A 91 -2.07 -7.62 -18.94
C GLY A 91 -0.99 -6.80 -18.25
N ALA A 92 -1.34 -5.84 -17.39
CA ALA A 92 -0.37 -5.26 -16.46
C ALA A 92 0.12 -6.36 -15.49
N VAL A 93 1.43 -6.39 -15.23
CA VAL A 93 2.05 -7.46 -14.44
C VAL A 93 2.41 -6.97 -13.05
N LEU A 94 1.98 -7.73 -12.04
CA LEU A 94 2.42 -7.59 -10.65
C LEU A 94 3.78 -8.27 -10.45
N SER A 95 4.85 -7.68 -10.99
CA SER A 95 6.21 -8.17 -10.73
C SER A 95 6.54 -8.07 -9.24
N LYS A 96 7.57 -8.77 -8.75
CA LYS A 96 7.97 -8.71 -7.33
C LYS A 96 8.20 -7.27 -6.84
N ARG A 97 8.80 -6.43 -7.69
CA ARG A 97 9.04 -5.00 -7.41
C ARG A 97 7.73 -4.23 -7.33
N ILE A 98 6.87 -4.37 -8.34
CA ILE A 98 5.59 -3.64 -8.44
C ILE A 98 4.65 -4.06 -7.31
N SER A 99 4.54 -5.36 -7.04
CA SER A 99 3.73 -5.92 -5.95
C SER A 99 4.08 -5.33 -4.60
N LYS A 100 5.38 -5.30 -4.28
CA LYS A 100 5.88 -4.72 -3.03
C LYS A 100 5.56 -3.23 -2.94
N GLU A 101 5.82 -2.47 -4.01
CA GLU A 101 5.55 -1.02 -4.03
C GLU A 101 4.05 -0.73 -3.93
N CYS A 102 3.20 -1.47 -4.65
CA CYS A 102 1.74 -1.33 -4.58
C CYS A 102 1.22 -1.60 -3.17
N LEU A 103 1.67 -2.69 -2.53
CA LEU A 103 1.28 -3.00 -1.15
C LEU A 103 1.72 -1.89 -0.19
N TYR A 104 2.95 -1.39 -0.33
CA TYR A 104 3.46 -0.27 0.46
C TYR A 104 2.63 1.00 0.27
N LEU A 105 2.30 1.37 -0.98
CA LEU A 105 1.49 2.55 -1.30
C LEU A 105 0.07 2.44 -0.71
N ALA A 106 -0.57 1.27 -0.83
CA ALA A 106 -1.90 1.03 -0.27
C ALA A 106 -1.91 1.15 1.27
N ILE A 107 -0.90 0.57 1.94
CA ILE A 107 -0.71 0.68 3.40
C ILE A 107 -0.49 2.13 3.81
N LYS A 108 0.43 2.83 3.14
CA LYS A 108 0.80 4.22 3.44
C LYS A 108 -0.36 5.20 3.24
N ASN A 109 -1.24 4.92 2.28
CA ASN A 109 -2.41 5.74 1.97
C ASN A 109 -3.68 5.28 2.69
N TYR A 110 -3.59 4.36 3.65
CA TYR A 110 -4.71 3.89 4.47
C TYR A 110 -5.83 3.20 3.66
N GLN A 111 -5.50 2.56 2.54
CA GLN A 111 -6.47 1.99 1.60
C GLN A 111 -6.73 0.50 1.90
N LYS A 112 -7.54 0.21 2.93
CA LYS A 112 -7.83 -1.17 3.38
C LYS A 112 -8.34 -2.07 2.24
N ASP A 113 -9.31 -1.59 1.47
CA ASP A 113 -9.92 -2.37 0.38
C ASP A 113 -8.91 -2.66 -0.74
N MET A 114 -7.99 -1.72 -1.00
CA MET A 114 -6.90 -1.94 -1.95
C MET A 114 -5.90 -2.97 -1.44
N VAL A 115 -5.55 -2.97 -0.14
CA VAL A 115 -4.71 -4.01 0.46
C VAL A 115 -5.37 -5.38 0.31
N GLN A 116 -6.66 -5.48 0.62
CA GLN A 116 -7.44 -6.72 0.46
C GLN A 116 -7.48 -7.19 -1.00
N PHE A 117 -7.68 -6.25 -1.94
CA PHE A 117 -7.68 -6.51 -3.38
C PHE A 117 -6.32 -6.99 -3.88
N LEU A 118 -5.21 -6.40 -3.42
CA LEU A 118 -3.87 -6.84 -3.78
C LEU A 118 -3.60 -8.27 -3.26
N PHE A 119 -4.02 -8.58 -2.03
CA PHE A 119 -3.91 -9.94 -1.49
C PHE A 119 -4.75 -10.96 -2.28
N SER A 120 -5.95 -10.60 -2.74
CA SER A 120 -6.73 -11.49 -3.61
C SER A 120 -6.08 -11.74 -4.97
N HIS A 121 -5.12 -10.91 -5.38
CA HIS A 121 -4.33 -11.06 -6.60
C HIS A 121 -2.94 -11.68 -6.35
N GLY A 122 -2.74 -12.31 -5.18
CA GLY A 122 -1.53 -13.06 -4.88
C GLY A 122 -0.32 -12.20 -4.49
N VAL A 123 -0.53 -10.92 -4.17
CA VAL A 123 0.53 -10.10 -3.58
C VAL A 123 0.86 -10.64 -2.19
N GLU A 124 2.12 -11.01 -1.97
CA GLU A 124 2.58 -11.55 -0.69
C GLU A 124 3.06 -10.43 0.26
N ILE A 125 3.02 -10.75 1.55
CA ILE A 125 3.62 -9.91 2.59
C ILE A 125 5.15 -9.87 2.40
N SER A 126 5.72 -8.66 2.47
CA SER A 126 7.16 -8.50 2.63
C SER A 126 7.53 -8.65 4.10
N ASN A 127 8.43 -9.58 4.42
CA ASN A 127 9.01 -9.68 5.77
C ASN A 127 10.12 -8.65 6.02
N GLY A 128 10.49 -7.84 5.03
CA GLY A 128 11.56 -6.83 5.17
C GLY A 128 12.93 -7.43 5.46
N ASN A 129 13.91 -6.57 5.71
CA ASN A 129 15.24 -6.91 6.19
C ASN A 129 15.89 -5.68 6.87
N ARG A 130 17.19 -5.71 7.13
CA ARG A 130 17.88 -4.58 7.79
C ARG A 130 17.85 -3.26 7.01
N ASP A 131 17.73 -3.33 5.68
CA ASP A 131 17.73 -2.18 4.79
C ASP A 131 16.32 -1.79 4.33
N ASP A 132 15.30 -2.60 4.66
CA ASP A 132 13.98 -2.53 4.07
C ASP A 132 12.88 -2.89 5.06
N GLU A 133 11.83 -2.07 5.13
CA GLU A 133 10.74 -2.32 6.07
C GLU A 133 9.87 -3.50 5.63
N SER A 134 9.40 -4.29 6.60
CA SER A 134 8.34 -5.29 6.37
C SER A 134 6.98 -4.62 6.16
N SER A 135 6.04 -5.30 5.51
CA SER A 135 4.68 -4.81 5.35
C SER A 135 4.03 -4.51 6.70
N LEU A 136 4.27 -5.38 7.69
CA LEU A 136 3.76 -5.18 9.05
C LEU A 136 4.43 -3.99 9.74
N GLN A 137 5.75 -3.78 9.59
CA GLN A 137 6.42 -2.59 10.14
C GLN A 137 5.87 -1.32 9.51
N SER A 138 5.73 -1.29 8.18
CA SER A 138 5.13 -0.18 7.45
C SER A 138 3.73 0.14 7.97
N ALA A 139 2.86 -0.87 8.14
CA ALA A 139 1.52 -0.68 8.68
C ALA A 139 1.52 -0.23 10.14
N ALA A 140 2.36 -0.85 10.97
CA ALA A 140 2.46 -0.59 12.40
C ALA A 140 2.69 0.88 12.73
N PHE A 141 3.44 1.62 11.90
CA PHE A 141 3.61 3.06 12.12
C PHE A 141 2.87 3.98 11.16
N ARG A 142 2.59 3.56 9.92
CA ARG A 142 1.99 4.46 8.92
C ARG A 142 0.49 4.29 8.76
N SER A 143 -0.12 3.21 9.22
CA SER A 143 -1.50 2.87 8.84
C SER A 143 -2.45 2.75 10.03
N THR A 144 -3.68 2.28 9.75
CA THR A 144 -4.74 2.07 10.74
C THR A 144 -4.67 0.66 11.38
N PRO A 145 -5.31 0.45 12.55
CA PRO A 145 -5.39 -0.85 13.19
C PRO A 145 -6.02 -1.92 12.30
N GLU A 146 -7.02 -1.57 11.49
CA GLU A 146 -7.71 -2.51 10.61
C GLU A 146 -6.79 -3.03 9.50
N ILE A 147 -5.86 -2.20 9.00
CA ILE A 147 -4.84 -2.63 8.04
C ILE A 147 -3.77 -3.48 8.73
N VAL A 148 -3.41 -3.15 9.98
CA VAL A 148 -2.52 -3.98 10.79
C VAL A 148 -3.13 -5.36 11.02
N GLU A 149 -4.39 -5.44 11.44
CA GLU A 149 -5.14 -6.69 11.62
C GLU A 149 -5.25 -7.48 10.32
N LEU A 150 -5.54 -6.80 9.20
CA LEU A 150 -5.59 -7.43 7.88
C LEU A 150 -4.23 -8.06 7.52
N ILE A 151 -3.12 -7.37 7.73
CA ILE A 151 -1.78 -7.92 7.51
C ILE A 151 -1.51 -9.09 8.46
N LEU A 152 -1.83 -8.96 9.76
CA LEU A 152 -1.63 -10.02 10.76
C LEU A 152 -2.43 -11.29 10.43
N SER A 153 -3.62 -11.17 9.84
CA SER A 153 -4.43 -12.32 9.40
C SER A 153 -3.72 -13.19 8.36
N HIS A 154 -2.75 -12.63 7.63
CA HIS A 154 -1.92 -13.32 6.65
C HIS A 154 -0.60 -13.85 7.25
N LYS A 155 -0.48 -13.88 8.59
CA LYS A 155 0.62 -14.51 9.35
C LYS A 155 2.03 -14.04 8.95
N PRO A 156 2.30 -12.72 8.97
CA PRO A 156 3.65 -12.19 8.76
C PRO A 156 4.63 -12.71 9.83
N ASP A 157 5.92 -12.62 9.57
CA ASP A 157 6.91 -12.69 10.64
C ASP A 157 6.82 -11.43 11.51
N ILE A 158 6.19 -11.57 12.67
CA ILE A 158 5.98 -10.48 13.63
C ILE A 158 7.26 -10.03 14.35
N TYR A 159 8.34 -10.83 14.28
CA TYR A 159 9.64 -10.55 14.92
C TYR A 159 10.70 -10.12 13.91
N ALA A 160 10.36 -10.02 12.63
CA ALA A 160 11.27 -9.54 11.62
C ALA A 160 11.82 -8.16 12.00
N PHE A 161 13.15 -8.03 12.01
CA PHE A 161 13.83 -6.78 12.29
C PHE A 161 14.07 -6.00 11.01
N GLY A 162 13.54 -4.78 11.00
CA GLY A 162 13.69 -3.82 9.91
C GLY A 162 14.85 -2.86 10.16
N PRO A 163 14.85 -1.72 9.45
CA PRO A 163 15.79 -0.63 9.67
C PRO A 163 15.83 -0.20 11.15
N ASN A 164 17.03 0.10 11.65
CA ASN A 164 17.30 0.43 13.06
C ASN A 164 17.07 -0.72 14.06
N ASN A 165 17.07 -1.97 13.59
CA ASN A 165 16.92 -3.16 14.43
C ASN A 165 15.63 -3.13 15.27
N ARG A 166 14.51 -2.75 14.64
CA ARG A 166 13.18 -2.71 15.26
C ARG A 166 12.22 -3.65 14.54
N ASP A 167 11.43 -4.38 15.31
CA ASP A 167 10.26 -5.12 14.84
C ASP A 167 9.04 -4.19 14.71
N ALA A 168 7.91 -4.73 14.25
CA ALA A 168 6.69 -3.95 14.06
C ALA A 168 6.20 -3.27 15.36
N LEU A 169 6.27 -3.98 16.49
CA LEU A 169 5.90 -3.42 17.80
C LEU A 169 6.83 -2.26 18.21
N GLY A 170 8.14 -2.40 17.94
CA GLY A 170 9.15 -1.38 18.16
C GLY A 170 8.94 -0.12 17.31
N PHE A 171 8.46 -0.28 16.08
CA PHE A 171 8.04 0.83 15.21
C PHE A 171 6.78 1.52 15.77
N ALA A 172 5.71 0.77 16.05
CA ALA A 172 4.47 1.34 16.60
C ALA A 172 4.73 2.10 17.91
N ARG A 173 5.57 1.55 18.80
CA ARG A 173 6.01 2.21 20.05
C ARG A 173 6.81 3.50 19.81
N LYS A 174 7.77 3.48 18.87
CA LYS A 174 8.57 4.67 18.52
C LYS A 174 7.70 5.85 18.14
N PHE A 175 6.68 5.57 17.34
CA PHE A 175 5.79 6.55 16.73
C PHE A 175 4.49 6.74 17.51
N LYS A 176 4.40 6.18 18.73
CA LYS A 176 3.25 6.31 19.64
C LYS A 176 1.91 5.92 19.00
N ARG A 177 1.92 4.88 18.15
CA ARG A 177 0.72 4.31 17.50
C ARG A 177 0.06 3.28 18.42
N TYR A 178 -0.58 3.75 19.49
CA TYR A 178 -1.11 2.88 20.55
C TYR A 178 -2.12 1.85 20.03
N ASP A 179 -3.03 2.23 19.13
CA ASP A 179 -4.02 1.29 18.59
C ASP A 179 -3.37 0.18 17.75
N ASN A 180 -2.36 0.52 16.95
CA ASN A 180 -1.57 -0.47 16.20
C ASN A 180 -0.74 -1.35 17.14
N MET A 181 -0.21 -0.79 18.24
CA MET A 181 0.44 -1.59 19.29
C MET A 181 -0.55 -2.58 19.89
N ASN A 182 -1.77 -2.15 20.21
CA ASN A 182 -2.80 -3.00 20.78
C ASN A 182 -3.20 -4.13 19.83
N ALA A 183 -3.35 -3.86 18.53
CA ALA A 183 -3.62 -4.88 17.53
C ALA A 183 -2.50 -5.94 17.46
N ILE A 184 -1.23 -5.50 17.44
CA ILE A 184 -0.06 -6.41 17.41
C ILE A 184 0.04 -7.23 18.71
N ILE A 185 -0.13 -6.60 19.88
CA ILE A 185 -0.08 -7.28 21.19
C ILE A 185 -1.22 -8.28 21.32
N SER A 186 -2.42 -7.94 20.88
CA SER A 186 -3.58 -8.84 20.92
C SER A 186 -3.34 -10.07 20.07
N TYR A 187 -2.83 -9.90 18.85
CA TYR A 187 -2.45 -11.02 17.99
C TYR A 187 -1.33 -11.88 18.58
N GLN A 188 -0.31 -11.26 19.21
CA GLN A 188 0.74 -11.99 19.93
C GLN A 188 0.18 -12.83 21.08
N ALA A 189 -0.75 -12.27 21.86
CA ALA A 189 -1.42 -12.98 22.94
C ALA A 189 -2.24 -14.17 22.41
N GLU A 190 -2.94 -14.01 21.28
CA GLU A 190 -3.67 -15.11 20.64
C GLU A 190 -2.75 -16.23 20.13
N LEU A 191 -1.62 -15.88 19.51
CA LEU A 191 -0.62 -16.86 19.09
C LEU A 191 -0.05 -17.61 20.30
N TYR A 192 0.19 -16.90 21.41
CA TYR A 192 0.64 -17.49 22.66
C TYR A 192 -0.41 -18.44 23.27
N ASP A 193 -1.69 -18.04 23.31
CA ASP A 193 -2.80 -18.85 23.83
C ASP A 193 -3.02 -20.12 22.98
N LYS A 194 -2.89 -20.04 21.65
CA LYS A 194 -2.99 -21.19 20.74
C LYS A 194 -1.85 -22.21 20.91
N THR A 195 -0.74 -21.83 21.55
CA THR A 195 0.47 -22.67 21.65
C THR A 195 0.66 -23.34 23.02
N ARG A 196 -0.20 -23.15 24.04
CA ARG A 196 -0.05 -23.81 25.35
C ARG A 196 -1.33 -24.16 26.12
N SER A 197 -1.28 -25.32 26.79
CA SER A 197 -2.23 -25.82 27.81
C SER A 197 -2.48 -24.82 28.95
N TYR A 198 -3.72 -24.85 29.47
CA TYR A 198 -4.40 -23.93 30.40
C TYR A 198 -3.57 -23.36 31.55
N SER A 199 -2.58 -24.09 32.07
CA SER A 199 -1.82 -23.73 33.28
C SER A 199 -0.76 -22.63 33.09
N LYS A 200 -0.34 -22.33 31.87
CA LYS A 200 0.62 -21.21 31.60
C LYS A 200 -0.05 -19.90 31.17
N ARG A 201 -1.36 -19.96 30.90
CA ARG A 201 -2.22 -18.81 30.56
C ARG A 201 -2.32 -17.79 31.70
N LYS A 202 -2.40 -18.29 32.94
CA LYS A 202 -2.48 -17.46 34.16
C LYS A 202 -1.22 -16.61 34.36
N LEU A 203 -0.04 -17.22 34.19
CA LEU A 203 1.24 -16.54 34.41
C LEU A 203 1.52 -15.45 33.37
N PHE A 204 1.13 -15.66 32.11
CA PHE A 204 1.37 -14.69 31.04
C PHE A 204 0.43 -13.48 31.14
N LEU A 205 -0.85 -13.69 31.45
CA LEU A 205 -1.79 -12.60 31.74
C LEU A 205 -1.35 -11.80 32.98
N GLU A 206 -0.87 -12.46 34.02
CA GLU A 206 -0.31 -11.78 35.18
C GLU A 206 0.90 -10.91 34.80
N LEU A 207 1.82 -11.42 33.96
CA LEU A 207 3.01 -10.67 33.51
C LEU A 207 2.69 -9.52 32.55
N SER A 208 1.73 -9.69 31.64
CA SER A 208 1.32 -8.62 30.71
C SER A 208 0.54 -7.51 31.42
N ILE A 209 -0.31 -7.85 32.38
CA ILE A 209 -0.96 -6.89 33.27
C ILE A 209 0.09 -6.15 34.12
N ILE A 210 1.09 -6.85 34.67
CA ILE A 210 2.19 -6.20 35.42
C ILE A 210 2.98 -5.24 34.51
N PHE A 211 3.23 -5.61 33.25
CA PHE A 211 3.93 -4.74 32.32
C PHE A 211 3.12 -3.48 31.96
N ILE A 212 1.81 -3.62 31.75
CA ILE A 212 0.91 -2.48 31.49
C ILE A 212 0.79 -1.60 32.75
N ALA A 213 0.63 -2.21 33.93
CA ALA A 213 0.51 -1.51 35.20
C ALA A 213 1.80 -0.73 35.53
N THR A 214 2.98 -1.32 35.30
CA THR A 214 4.26 -0.63 35.54
C THR A 214 4.48 0.51 34.54
N ALA A 215 4.08 0.35 33.27
CA ALA A 215 4.12 1.42 32.29
C ALA A 215 3.18 2.60 32.65
N LEU A 216 1.97 2.31 33.15
CA LEU A 216 1.04 3.33 33.64
C LEU A 216 1.58 4.04 34.89
N ILE A 217 2.13 3.28 35.85
CA ILE A 217 2.73 3.86 37.07
C ILE A 217 3.87 4.82 36.70
N ILE A 218 4.77 4.43 35.80
CA ILE A 218 5.86 5.29 35.32
C ILE A 218 5.30 6.53 34.61
N TYR A 219 4.25 6.37 33.81
CA TYR A 219 3.59 7.50 33.13
C TYR A 219 2.98 8.50 34.13
N TYR A 220 2.27 8.02 35.16
CA TYR A 220 1.68 8.88 36.18
C TYR A 220 2.75 9.53 37.07
N TYR A 221 3.75 8.78 37.51
CA TYR A 221 4.84 9.30 38.35
C TYR A 221 5.58 10.46 37.69
N ASN A 222 5.85 10.36 36.39
CA ASN A 222 6.55 11.40 35.63
C ASN A 222 5.67 12.63 35.29
N ASN A 223 4.35 12.51 35.33
CA ASN A 223 3.43 13.62 35.01
C ASN A 223 2.85 14.33 36.25
N PHE A 224 3.03 13.79 37.46
CA PHE A 224 2.50 14.37 38.71
C PHE A 224 3.57 14.89 39.69
N ILE A 225 4.86 14.66 39.40
CA ILE A 225 5.99 15.12 40.24
C ILE A 225 6.76 16.28 39.58
N MET A 226 6.24 16.84 38.48
CA MET A 226 6.59 18.18 37.97
C MET A 226 5.44 19.13 38.22
#